data_AF-A0A7W1IWA9-F1
#
_entry.id   AF-A0A7W1IWA9-F1
#
_cell.length_a   1.000
_cell.length_b   1.000
_cell.length_c   1.000
_cell.angle_alpha   90.00
_cell.angle_beta   90.00
_cell.angle_gamma   90.00
#
_symmetry.space_group_name_H-M   'P 1'
#
loop_
_entity.id
_entity.type
_entity.pdbx_description
1 polymer ?
#
loop_
_entity_poly.entity_id
_entity_poly.type
_entity_poly.pdbx_seq_one_letter_code
_entity_poly.pdbx_strand_id
1 'polypeptide(L)'
;MNNLPRQKLVEIVAKHGVSVVENPRRCEGLLRDYCGKFRREVSVLTMALEERVAFDLLAAKNTPRQVLLNRLMQRLCDNLALSEAAARWAVNSWAFALGVVSSDELKIIEQQPVGQAQTAATVVPTTAKTATQNKVQPNKTSQTASVAAVQKTVIVSANGSGDFAQIGEALRNVAPNTRLIIRPGLYNESIVIDKNVEIVGDGEPEEIKIVATNSSCLQMQSEKAIVRGLTLRGSGARTGRAFFAVDIPRGELFLEDCDINSDSLSCLAVHGSYANPLIKRCRIHD
;
A
#
# COMPACT_ATOMS: atom_id res chain seq x y z
N MET A 1 28.59 -8.03 -11.44
CA MET A 1 27.65 -8.96 -12.10
C MET A 1 27.66 -8.67 -13.59
N ASN A 2 27.45 -9.66 -14.45
CA ASN A 2 27.54 -9.49 -15.90
C ASN A 2 26.32 -8.75 -16.48
N ASN A 3 26.53 -7.98 -17.54
CA ASN A 3 25.45 -7.21 -18.19
C ASN A 3 24.66 -8.01 -19.24
N LEU A 4 25.19 -9.14 -19.73
CA LEU A 4 24.53 -9.96 -20.75
C LEU A 4 23.14 -10.49 -20.30
N PRO A 5 22.96 -11.02 -19.07
CA PRO A 5 21.64 -11.44 -18.60
C PRO A 5 20.63 -10.30 -18.50
N ARG A 6 21.07 -9.09 -18.14
CA ARG A 6 20.23 -7.89 -18.13
C ARG A 6 19.79 -7.48 -19.53
N GLN A 7 20.69 -7.51 -20.52
CA GLN A 7 20.35 -7.22 -21.91
C GLN A 7 19.34 -8.22 -22.45
N LYS A 8 19.53 -9.52 -22.16
CA LYS A 8 18.58 -10.56 -22.54
C LYS A 8 17.24 -10.45 -21.83
N LEU A 9 17.22 -10.01 -20.57
CA LEU A 9 15.97 -9.70 -19.88
C LEU A 9 15.17 -8.60 -20.60
N VAL A 10 15.84 -7.53 -21.05
CA VAL A 10 15.19 -6.43 -21.81
C VAL A 10 14.60 -6.97 -23.12
N GLU A 11 15.35 -7.79 -23.86
CA GLU A 11 14.85 -8.42 -25.10
C GLU A 11 13.63 -9.32 -24.84
N ILE A 12 13.64 -10.10 -23.76
CA ILE A 12 12.54 -10.99 -23.37
C ILE A 12 11.30 -10.18 -22.99
N VAL A 13 11.45 -9.13 -22.17
CA VAL A 13 10.35 -8.25 -21.77
C VAL A 13 9.79 -7.49 -22.98
N ALA A 14 10.64 -7.03 -23.90
CA ALA A 14 10.20 -6.39 -25.13
C ALA A 14 9.40 -7.34 -26.04
N LYS A 15 9.81 -8.62 -26.13
CA LYS A 15 9.19 -9.61 -27.02
C LYS A 15 7.90 -10.23 -26.47
N HIS A 16 7.81 -10.40 -25.15
CA HIS A 16 6.71 -11.14 -24.51
C HIS A 16 5.85 -10.25 -23.58
N GLY A 17 6.25 -9.01 -23.34
CA GLY A 17 5.51 -8.03 -22.55
C GLY A 17 5.35 -8.41 -21.07
N VAL A 18 4.30 -7.87 -20.45
CA VAL A 18 4.00 -8.04 -19.02
C VAL A 18 3.72 -9.50 -18.65
N SER A 19 3.37 -10.36 -19.61
CA SER A 19 3.14 -11.79 -19.39
C SER A 19 4.36 -12.54 -18.80
N VAL A 20 5.57 -12.00 -19.00
CA VAL A 20 6.80 -12.54 -18.40
C VAL A 20 6.89 -12.21 -16.91
N VAL A 21 6.31 -11.07 -16.50
CA VAL A 21 6.29 -10.62 -15.10
C VAL A 21 5.29 -11.45 -14.28
N GLU A 22 4.22 -11.93 -14.91
CA GLU A 22 3.17 -12.72 -14.24
C GLU A 22 3.56 -14.18 -13.98
N ASN A 23 4.56 -14.71 -14.69
CA ASN A 23 4.96 -16.12 -14.58
C ASN A 23 6.47 -16.29 -14.36
N PRO A 24 6.92 -16.35 -13.09
CA PRO A 24 8.34 -16.45 -12.73
C PRO A 24 9.05 -17.68 -13.31
N ARG A 25 8.37 -18.85 -13.33
CA ARG A 25 8.94 -20.09 -13.88
C ARG A 25 9.18 -20.00 -15.37
N ARG A 26 8.27 -19.34 -16.10
CA ARG A 26 8.41 -19.12 -17.55
C ARG A 26 9.55 -18.13 -17.85
N CYS A 27 9.67 -17.06 -17.06
CA CYS A 27 10.76 -16.10 -17.17
C CYS A 27 12.13 -16.76 -16.90
N GLU A 28 12.22 -17.59 -15.85
CA GLU A 28 13.44 -18.32 -15.52
C GLU A 28 13.86 -19.27 -16.65
N GLY A 29 12.92 -20.03 -17.21
CA GLY A 29 13.19 -20.94 -18.33
C GLY A 29 13.81 -20.21 -19.53
N LEU A 30 13.19 -19.11 -19.95
CA LEU A 30 13.71 -18.28 -21.05
C LEU A 30 15.09 -17.70 -20.75
N LEU A 31 15.33 -17.21 -19.53
CA LEU A 31 16.64 -16.69 -19.14
C LEU A 31 17.71 -17.81 -19.10
N ARG A 32 17.37 -19.02 -18.68
CA ARG A 32 18.29 -20.17 -18.68
C ARG A 32 18.66 -20.61 -20.10
N ASP A 33 17.72 -20.54 -21.04
CA ASP A 33 17.96 -20.90 -22.44
C ASP A 33 18.97 -19.96 -23.12
N TYR A 34 18.92 -18.65 -22.83
CA TYR A 34 19.85 -17.66 -23.40
C TYR A 34 21.11 -17.43 -22.56
N CYS A 35 21.03 -17.59 -21.23
CA CYS A 35 22.09 -17.20 -20.29
C CYS A 35 22.51 -18.33 -19.32
N GLY A 36 22.39 -19.61 -19.71
CA GLY A 36 22.67 -20.76 -18.85
C GLY A 36 24.08 -20.83 -18.23
N LYS A 37 25.05 -20.07 -18.77
CA LYS A 37 26.40 -19.91 -18.20
C LYS A 37 26.45 -18.94 -17.01
N PHE A 38 25.48 -18.04 -16.87
CA PHE A 38 25.39 -17.00 -15.84
C PHE A 38 24.36 -17.37 -14.75
N ARG A 39 24.55 -18.52 -14.11
CA ARG A 39 23.58 -19.09 -13.17
C ARG A 39 23.25 -18.18 -11.99
N ARG A 40 24.24 -17.43 -11.49
CA ARG A 40 24.07 -16.51 -10.35
C ARG A 40 23.18 -15.32 -10.73
N GLU A 41 23.45 -14.71 -11.87
CA GLU A 41 22.66 -13.59 -12.40
C GLU A 41 21.22 -14.00 -12.72
N VAL A 42 21.03 -15.16 -13.37
CA VAL A 42 19.68 -15.69 -13.64
C VAL A 42 18.93 -15.95 -12.35
N SER A 43 19.56 -16.62 -11.37
CA SER A 43 18.93 -16.89 -10.07
C SER A 43 18.51 -15.61 -9.35
N VAL A 44 19.36 -14.58 -9.35
CA VAL A 44 19.07 -13.30 -8.69
C VAL A 44 17.93 -12.53 -9.37
N LEU A 45 17.84 -12.58 -10.70
CA LEU A 45 16.71 -11.98 -11.45
C LEU A 45 15.40 -12.73 -11.20
N THR A 46 15.44 -14.06 -11.16
CA THR A 46 14.28 -14.91 -10.86
C THR A 46 13.81 -14.68 -9.42
N MET A 47 14.72 -14.65 -8.46
CA MET A 47 14.44 -14.32 -7.05
C MET A 47 13.77 -12.95 -6.91
N ALA A 48 14.27 -11.94 -7.62
CA ALA A 48 13.63 -10.62 -7.63
C ALA A 48 12.22 -10.66 -8.21
N LEU A 49 11.98 -11.50 -9.21
CA LEU A 49 10.66 -11.68 -9.80
C LEU A 49 9.70 -12.41 -8.84
N GLU A 50 10.16 -13.43 -8.14
CA GLU A 50 9.39 -14.16 -7.12
C GLU A 50 9.02 -13.26 -5.93
N GLU A 51 9.94 -12.39 -5.52
CA GLU A 51 9.70 -11.32 -4.55
C GLU A 51 8.86 -10.17 -5.12
N ARG A 52 8.27 -10.31 -6.32
CA ARG A 52 7.38 -9.33 -6.97
C ARG A 52 7.99 -7.95 -7.26
N VAL A 53 9.31 -7.86 -7.35
CA VAL A 53 10.02 -6.60 -7.63
C VAL A 53 9.56 -5.98 -8.95
N ALA A 54 9.46 -6.79 -10.01
CA ALA A 54 9.05 -6.32 -11.34
C ALA A 54 7.60 -5.80 -11.36
N PHE A 55 6.71 -6.43 -10.60
CA PHE A 55 5.31 -5.98 -10.46
C PHE A 55 5.24 -4.64 -9.71
N ASP A 56 5.97 -4.52 -8.60
CA ASP A 56 6.01 -3.29 -7.80
C ASP A 56 6.60 -2.11 -8.58
N LEU A 57 7.59 -2.37 -9.46
CA LEU A 57 8.15 -1.36 -10.35
C LEU A 57 7.13 -0.84 -11.39
N LEU A 58 6.26 -1.70 -11.91
CA LEU A 58 5.19 -1.31 -12.84
C LEU A 58 4.04 -0.59 -12.13
N ALA A 59 3.72 -0.99 -10.90
CA ALA A 59 2.61 -0.45 -10.13
C ALA A 59 2.90 0.96 -9.57
N ALA A 60 4.17 1.31 -9.37
CA ALA A 60 4.58 2.54 -8.71
C ALA A 60 4.51 3.77 -9.64
N LYS A 61 3.32 4.37 -9.76
CA LYS A 61 3.09 5.58 -10.57
C LYS A 61 3.48 6.90 -9.88
N ASN A 62 3.34 6.99 -8.56
CA ASN A 62 3.53 8.22 -7.78
C ASN A 62 4.61 8.11 -6.68
N THR A 63 5.43 7.06 -6.69
CA THR A 63 6.52 6.90 -5.71
C THR A 63 7.81 7.48 -6.27
N PRO A 64 8.55 8.32 -5.52
CA PRO A 64 9.88 8.76 -5.92
C PRO A 64 10.77 7.54 -6.20
N ARG A 65 11.27 7.45 -7.43
CA ARG A 65 11.93 6.25 -7.97
C ARG A 65 13.07 5.76 -7.08
N GLN A 66 13.88 6.67 -6.54
CA GLN A 66 15.01 6.31 -5.67
C GLN A 66 14.57 5.61 -4.38
N VAL A 67 13.45 6.03 -3.79
CA VAL A 67 12.88 5.42 -2.58
C VAL A 67 12.33 4.04 -2.89
N LEU A 68 11.67 3.88 -4.04
CA LEU A 68 11.17 2.59 -4.51
C LEU A 68 12.31 1.59 -4.73
N LEU A 69 13.35 1.99 -5.46
CA LEU A 69 14.51 1.13 -5.74
C LEU A 69 15.20 0.71 -4.45
N ASN A 70 15.47 1.65 -3.55
CA ASN A 70 16.11 1.36 -2.26
C ASN A 70 15.27 0.41 -1.38
N ARG A 71 13.95 0.57 -1.35
CA ARG A 71 13.06 -0.31 -0.60
C ARG A 71 13.04 -1.73 -1.17
N LEU A 72 12.96 -1.86 -2.50
CA LEU A 72 12.98 -3.16 -3.17
C LEU A 72 14.32 -3.87 -2.98
N MET A 73 15.42 -3.11 -2.94
CA MET A 73 16.74 -3.63 -2.64
C MET A 73 16.85 -4.13 -1.21
N GLN A 74 16.40 -3.34 -0.23
CA GLN A 74 16.40 -3.75 1.18
C GLN A 74 15.55 -5.02 1.38
N ARG A 75 14.37 -5.11 0.74
CA ARG A 75 13.55 -6.32 0.78
C ARG A 75 14.29 -7.56 0.27
N LEU A 76 15.04 -7.44 -0.82
CA LEU A 76 15.83 -8.55 -1.35
C LEU A 76 17.00 -8.95 -0.43
N CYS A 77 17.62 -7.98 0.25
CA CYS A 77 18.65 -8.25 1.24
C CYS A 77 18.05 -9.00 2.45
N ASP A 78 16.94 -8.49 2.99
CA ASP A 78 16.32 -8.99 4.22
C ASP A 78 15.66 -10.36 4.02
N ASN A 79 14.91 -10.55 2.94
CA ASN A 79 14.11 -11.77 2.73
C ASN A 79 14.93 -12.93 2.15
N LEU A 80 15.91 -12.62 1.29
CA LEU A 80 16.65 -13.63 0.52
C LEU A 80 18.13 -13.73 0.92
N ALA A 81 18.53 -13.01 1.97
CA ALA A 81 19.92 -12.90 2.42
C ALA A 81 20.89 -12.56 1.27
N LEU A 82 20.42 -11.81 0.27
CA LEU A 82 21.24 -11.40 -0.87
C LEU A 82 22.21 -10.31 -0.43
N SER A 83 23.41 -10.31 -1.03
CA SER A 83 24.31 -9.18 -0.83
C SER A 83 23.70 -7.90 -1.41
N GLU A 84 23.98 -6.77 -0.78
CA GLU A 84 23.40 -5.49 -1.22
C GLU A 84 23.77 -5.14 -2.68
N ALA A 85 24.95 -5.55 -3.13
CA ALA A 85 25.36 -5.43 -4.53
C ALA A 85 24.51 -6.32 -5.47
N ALA A 86 24.12 -7.52 -5.03
CA ALA A 86 23.28 -8.43 -5.79
C ALA A 86 21.82 -7.94 -5.86
N ALA A 87 21.27 -7.50 -4.71
CA ALA A 87 19.94 -6.93 -4.63
C ALA A 87 19.80 -5.67 -5.51
N ARG A 88 20.75 -4.74 -5.41
CA ARG A 88 20.84 -3.53 -6.26
C ARG A 88 20.86 -3.87 -7.74
N TRP A 89 21.75 -4.78 -8.12
CA TRP A 89 21.87 -5.19 -9.50
C TRP A 89 20.57 -5.83 -10.03
N ALA A 90 19.86 -6.62 -9.23
CA ALA A 90 18.60 -7.25 -9.61
C ALA A 90 17.49 -6.22 -9.88
N VAL A 91 17.27 -5.31 -8.91
CA VAL A 91 16.23 -4.28 -8.97
C VAL A 91 16.48 -3.32 -10.13
N ASN A 92 17.73 -2.88 -10.31
CA ASN A 92 18.10 -2.00 -11.40
C ASN A 92 17.94 -2.69 -12.78
N SER A 93 18.23 -3.99 -12.86
CA SER A 93 18.04 -4.75 -14.11
C SER A 93 16.57 -4.85 -14.51
N TRP A 94 15.68 -5.06 -13.55
CA TRP A 94 14.23 -5.05 -13.80
C TRP A 94 13.71 -3.66 -14.11
N ALA A 95 14.16 -2.62 -13.40
CA ALA A 95 13.76 -1.24 -13.66
C ALA A 95 14.19 -0.78 -15.08
N PHE A 96 15.37 -1.20 -15.54
CA PHE A 96 15.82 -0.96 -16.90
C PHE A 96 15.02 -1.76 -17.93
N ALA A 97 14.77 -3.05 -17.69
CA ALA A 97 14.01 -3.91 -18.60
C ALA A 97 12.55 -3.46 -18.79
N LEU A 98 11.96 -2.85 -17.75
CA LEU A 98 10.60 -2.31 -17.78
C LEU A 98 10.54 -0.86 -18.31
N GLY A 99 11.68 -0.26 -18.67
CA GLY A 99 11.74 1.13 -19.16
C GLY A 99 11.48 2.18 -18.08
N VAL A 100 11.54 1.81 -16.80
CA VAL A 100 11.38 2.73 -15.65
C VAL A 100 12.65 3.59 -15.47
N VAL A 101 13.80 3.10 -15.92
CA VAL A 101 15.12 3.75 -15.82
C VAL A 101 15.80 3.77 -17.18
N SER A 102 16.36 4.93 -17.57
CA SER A 102 17.14 5.07 -18.81
C SER A 102 18.57 4.57 -18.65
N SER A 103 19.25 4.24 -19.76
CA SER A 103 20.64 3.74 -19.76
C SER A 103 21.63 4.68 -19.04
N ASP A 104 21.41 5.99 -19.15
CA ASP A 104 22.26 7.00 -18.51
C ASP A 104 22.02 7.11 -17.00
N GLU A 105 20.75 6.98 -16.56
CA GLU A 105 20.39 6.94 -15.14
C GLU A 105 20.91 5.65 -14.46
N LEU A 106 20.91 4.53 -15.18
CA LEU A 106 21.42 3.24 -14.69
C LEU A 106 22.91 3.34 -14.30
N LYS A 107 23.71 4.01 -15.13
CA LYS A 107 25.14 4.23 -14.86
C LYS A 107 25.37 5.07 -13.61
N ILE A 108 24.55 6.10 -13.40
CA ILE A 108 24.64 6.99 -12.23
C ILE A 108 24.30 6.21 -10.94
N ILE A 109 23.25 5.40 -10.97
CA ILE A 109 22.80 4.60 -9.82
C ILE A 109 23.78 3.47 -9.49
N GLU A 110 24.41 2.87 -10.49
CA GLU A 110 25.40 1.79 -10.29
C GLU A 110 26.78 2.29 -9.86
N GLN A 111 27.12 3.56 -10.13
CA GLN A 111 28.39 4.17 -9.73
C GLN A 111 28.38 4.73 -8.29
N GLN A 112 27.22 4.81 -7.63
CA GLN A 112 27.14 5.24 -6.22
C GLN A 112 27.59 4.10 -5.29
N PRO A 113 28.62 4.30 -4.44
CA PRO A 113 29.13 3.27 -3.56
C PRO A 113 28.13 2.92 -2.44
N VAL A 114 28.07 1.62 -2.21
CA VAL A 114 27.18 0.93 -1.30
C VAL A 114 27.79 0.98 0.11
N GLY A 115 27.56 2.04 0.88
CA GLY A 115 28.08 2.08 2.25
C GLY A 115 28.28 3.43 2.94
N GLN A 116 27.47 4.45 2.69
CA GLN A 116 27.43 5.63 3.58
C GLN A 116 25.98 6.03 3.87
N ALA A 117 25.49 5.60 5.04
CA ALA A 117 24.29 6.12 5.65
C ALA A 117 24.54 7.57 6.12
N GLN A 118 23.70 8.49 5.63
CA GLN A 118 23.30 9.77 6.22
C GLN A 118 24.23 10.44 7.25
N THR A 119 25.06 11.37 6.79
CA THR A 119 25.41 12.60 7.53
C THR A 119 25.67 13.74 6.53
N ALA A 120 24.71 14.64 6.35
CA ALA A 120 24.92 16.04 5.97
C ALA A 120 23.59 16.81 6.06
N ALA A 121 23.25 17.22 7.28
CA ALA A 121 22.55 18.47 7.48
C ALA A 121 23.52 19.61 7.13
N THR A 122 23.10 20.52 6.24
CA THR A 122 23.69 21.85 6.03
C THR A 122 22.49 22.77 5.73
N VAL A 123 21.84 23.41 6.71
CA VAL A 123 22.24 24.59 7.52
C VAL A 123 22.62 25.79 6.65
N VAL A 124 21.79 26.85 6.67
CA VAL A 124 22.21 28.26 6.86
C VAL A 124 20.98 29.12 7.30
N PRO A 125 21.15 30.30 7.95
CA PRO A 125 21.03 30.39 9.40
C PRO A 125 20.10 31.51 9.92
N THR A 126 19.68 31.35 11.18
CA THR A 126 19.05 32.38 12.02
C THR A 126 20.09 33.39 12.52
N THR A 127 19.80 34.69 12.43
CA THR A 127 20.37 35.71 13.32
C THR A 127 19.29 36.24 14.26
N ALA A 128 19.62 36.22 15.55
CA ALA A 128 18.78 36.56 16.68
C ALA A 128 18.64 38.07 16.90
N LYS A 129 17.54 38.51 17.55
CA LYS A 129 17.59 39.15 18.88
C LYS A 129 16.23 39.63 19.43
N THR A 130 16.13 39.45 20.74
CA THR A 130 15.44 40.27 21.78
C THR A 130 14.09 39.82 22.32
N ALA A 131 14.13 39.62 23.63
CA ALA A 131 13.07 39.30 24.57
C ALA A 131 12.04 40.42 24.75
N THR A 132 10.83 40.04 25.16
CA THR A 132 10.18 40.63 26.35
C THR A 132 8.98 39.80 26.79
N GLN A 133 8.88 39.65 28.10
CA GLN A 133 7.77 39.07 28.85
C GLN A 133 6.56 40.01 28.76
N ASN A 134 5.34 39.46 28.67
CA ASN A 134 4.24 40.01 29.47
C ASN A 134 3.08 39.02 29.67
N LYS A 135 2.60 39.01 30.90
CA LYS A 135 1.59 38.14 31.51
C LYS A 135 0.25 38.88 31.54
N VAL A 136 -0.81 38.40 30.86
CA VAL A 136 -2.23 38.62 31.24
C VAL A 136 -3.11 37.53 30.58
N GLN A 137 -3.84 36.75 31.39
CA GLN A 137 -5.08 36.01 31.06
C GLN A 137 -6.28 36.88 31.52
N PRO A 138 -7.56 36.75 31.11
CA PRO A 138 -8.21 35.61 30.43
C PRO A 138 -9.32 35.95 29.38
N ASN A 139 -9.77 34.89 28.68
CA ASN A 139 -11.11 34.67 28.09
C ASN A 139 -11.69 35.64 27.02
N LYS A 140 -11.88 35.11 25.80
CA LYS A 140 -13.13 35.16 25.02
C LYS A 140 -13.03 34.28 23.76
N THR A 141 -13.87 33.25 23.73
CA THR A 141 -14.62 32.72 22.58
C THR A 141 -14.02 32.91 21.18
N SER A 142 -13.56 31.80 20.59
CA SER A 142 -13.58 31.47 19.15
C SER A 142 -13.24 29.98 19.07
N GLN A 143 -14.19 29.05 19.19
CA GLN A 143 -14.93 28.54 18.04
C GLN A 143 -14.19 28.76 16.72
N THR A 144 -13.35 27.79 16.35
CA THR A 144 -13.00 27.54 14.95
C THR A 144 -13.48 26.14 14.60
N ALA A 145 -14.78 26.05 14.37
CA ALA A 145 -15.28 25.18 13.32
C ALA A 145 -14.74 25.71 11.98
N SER A 146 -14.21 24.82 11.14
CA SER A 146 -13.95 24.95 9.69
C SER A 146 -12.71 24.10 9.38
N VAL A 147 -12.82 22.96 8.70
CA VAL A 147 -13.27 22.90 7.31
C VAL A 147 -14.22 21.72 7.08
N ALA A 148 -15.53 21.93 7.26
CA ALA A 148 -16.53 21.06 6.65
C ALA A 148 -16.69 21.51 5.19
N ALA A 149 -15.79 21.05 4.32
CA ALA A 149 -16.07 21.05 2.90
C ALA A 149 -17.33 20.20 2.69
N VAL A 150 -18.30 20.70 1.92
CA VAL A 150 -19.54 19.98 1.60
C VAL A 150 -19.17 18.67 0.91
N GLN A 151 -19.03 17.60 1.69
CA GLN A 151 -18.71 16.28 1.15
C GLN A 151 -19.98 15.75 0.50
N LYS A 152 -19.90 15.45 -0.80
CA LYS A 152 -20.95 14.74 -1.50
C LYS A 152 -21.29 13.50 -0.67
N THR A 153 -22.56 13.37 -0.31
CA THR A 153 -23.04 12.25 0.52
C THR A 153 -23.71 11.25 -0.39
N VAL A 154 -23.40 9.97 -0.19
CA VAL A 154 -23.93 8.83 -0.95
C VAL A 154 -24.46 7.81 0.04
N ILE A 155 -25.67 7.31 -0.18
CA ILE A 155 -26.31 6.33 0.67
C ILE A 155 -26.13 4.94 0.06
N VAL A 156 -25.65 3.99 0.85
CA VAL A 156 -25.55 2.58 0.47
C VAL A 156 -26.51 1.77 1.31
N SER A 157 -27.36 0.97 0.66
CA SER A 157 -28.37 0.17 1.34
C SER A 157 -28.55 -1.18 0.68
N ALA A 158 -28.28 -2.27 1.38
CA ALA A 158 -28.37 -3.63 0.85
C ALA A 158 -29.78 -3.99 0.32
N ASN A 159 -30.83 -3.34 0.83
CA ASN A 159 -32.22 -3.52 0.39
C ASN A 159 -32.61 -2.67 -0.84
N GLY A 160 -31.67 -1.93 -1.44
CA GLY A 160 -31.89 -1.12 -2.64
C GLY A 160 -32.53 0.26 -2.40
N SER A 161 -32.74 0.67 -1.15
CA SER A 161 -33.31 1.99 -0.82
C SER A 161 -32.31 3.16 -0.80
N GLY A 162 -31.06 2.92 -1.21
CA GLY A 162 -29.98 3.92 -1.31
C GLY A 162 -29.54 4.14 -2.77
N ASP A 163 -28.53 4.98 -2.96
CA ASP A 163 -27.91 5.24 -4.27
C ASP A 163 -27.20 3.99 -4.83
N PHE A 164 -26.66 3.15 -3.92
CA PHE A 164 -26.01 1.89 -4.25
C PHE A 164 -26.50 0.76 -3.34
N ALA A 165 -26.49 -0.48 -3.85
CA ALA A 165 -26.80 -1.67 -3.06
C ALA A 165 -25.55 -2.28 -2.36
N GLN A 166 -24.36 -2.03 -2.90
CA GLN A 166 -23.09 -2.57 -2.41
C GLN A 166 -22.09 -1.45 -2.12
N ILE A 167 -21.29 -1.60 -1.06
CA ILE A 167 -20.32 -0.62 -0.60
C ILE A 167 -19.14 -0.53 -1.57
N GLY A 168 -18.65 -1.68 -2.05
CA GLY A 168 -17.57 -1.75 -3.03
C GLY A 168 -17.95 -1.14 -4.37
N GLU A 169 -19.23 -1.23 -4.78
CA GLU A 169 -19.74 -0.54 -5.97
C GLU A 169 -19.75 0.98 -5.77
N ALA A 170 -20.24 1.44 -4.62
CA ALA A 170 -20.20 2.86 -4.28
C ALA A 170 -18.77 3.39 -4.31
N LEU A 171 -17.82 2.71 -3.64
CA LEU A 171 -16.41 3.11 -3.60
C LEU A 171 -15.79 3.25 -5.00
N ARG A 172 -16.15 2.37 -5.95
CA ARG A 172 -15.67 2.49 -7.34
C ARG A 172 -16.23 3.71 -8.07
N ASN A 173 -17.51 4.03 -7.87
CA ASN A 173 -18.23 5.06 -8.63
C ASN A 173 -18.20 6.46 -8.00
N VAL A 174 -17.83 6.60 -6.73
CA VAL A 174 -17.74 7.89 -6.06
C VAL A 174 -16.41 8.61 -6.32
N ALA A 175 -16.46 9.93 -6.26
CA ALA A 175 -15.28 10.78 -6.29
C ALA A 175 -14.50 10.69 -4.97
N PRO A 176 -13.18 11.00 -4.97
CA PRO A 176 -12.44 11.20 -3.72
C PRO A 176 -13.08 12.27 -2.83
N ASN A 177 -12.89 12.16 -1.53
CA ASN A 177 -13.46 12.98 -0.46
C ASN A 177 -15.00 12.97 -0.46
N THR A 178 -15.61 11.80 -0.76
CA THR A 178 -17.05 11.55 -0.62
C THR A 178 -17.32 10.88 0.73
N ARG A 179 -18.47 11.21 1.32
CA ARG A 179 -19.01 10.56 2.52
C ARG A 179 -20.05 9.50 2.13
N LEU A 180 -19.81 8.25 2.51
CA LEU A 180 -20.72 7.12 2.32
C LEU A 180 -21.47 6.87 3.63
N ILE A 181 -22.79 6.85 3.55
CA ILE A 181 -23.70 6.50 4.65
C ILE A 181 -24.18 5.07 4.42
N ILE A 182 -23.84 4.17 5.32
CA ILE A 182 -24.14 2.73 5.17
C ILE A 182 -25.32 2.39 6.06
N ARG A 183 -26.44 1.99 5.45
CA ARG A 183 -27.63 1.59 6.19
C ARG A 183 -27.49 0.21 6.84
N PRO A 184 -28.32 -0.11 7.84
CA PRO A 184 -28.44 -1.46 8.39
C PRO A 184 -28.61 -2.52 7.31
N GLY A 185 -27.82 -3.60 7.41
CA GLY A 185 -27.78 -4.65 6.42
C GLY A 185 -26.58 -5.58 6.55
N LEU A 186 -26.67 -6.72 5.86
CA LEU A 186 -25.58 -7.67 5.68
C LEU A 186 -24.97 -7.50 4.29
N TYR A 187 -23.72 -7.06 4.25
CA TYR A 187 -22.94 -6.81 3.06
C TYR A 187 -21.90 -7.91 2.88
N ASN A 188 -22.18 -8.88 2.00
CA ASN A 188 -21.27 -10.00 1.73
C ASN A 188 -20.26 -9.63 0.65
N GLU A 189 -19.27 -8.81 1.00
CA GLU A 189 -18.28 -8.29 0.08
C GLU A 189 -16.94 -8.01 0.77
N SER A 190 -15.93 -7.70 -0.04
CA SER A 190 -14.65 -7.17 0.42
C SER A 190 -14.47 -5.77 -0.13
N ILE A 191 -14.19 -4.82 0.75
CA ILE A 191 -14.07 -3.41 0.38
C ILE A 191 -12.62 -2.97 0.31
N VAL A 192 -12.27 -2.27 -0.77
CA VAL A 192 -10.95 -1.68 -0.99
C VAL A 192 -11.11 -0.17 -0.97
N ILE A 193 -10.40 0.50 -0.05
CA ILE A 193 -10.41 1.96 0.05
C ILE A 193 -9.16 2.49 -0.67
N ASP A 194 -9.29 2.79 -1.96
CA ASP A 194 -8.21 3.23 -2.86
C ASP A 194 -8.14 4.76 -3.04
N LYS A 195 -9.16 5.47 -2.59
CA LYS A 195 -9.28 6.92 -2.60
C LYS A 195 -9.69 7.44 -1.23
N ASN A 196 -9.48 8.73 -0.99
CA ASN A 196 -9.85 9.33 0.29
C ASN A 196 -11.37 9.34 0.43
N VAL A 197 -11.91 8.77 1.49
CA VAL A 197 -13.37 8.70 1.73
C VAL A 197 -13.66 8.67 3.22
N GLU A 198 -14.89 8.99 3.57
CA GLU A 198 -15.45 8.75 4.88
C GLU A 198 -16.59 7.73 4.75
N ILE A 199 -16.57 6.65 5.52
CA ILE A 199 -17.60 5.63 5.58
C ILE A 199 -18.19 5.65 6.98
N VAL A 200 -19.50 5.89 7.07
CA VAL A 200 -20.21 6.03 8.34
C VAL A 200 -21.43 5.12 8.34
N GLY A 201 -21.55 4.26 9.35
CA GLY A 201 -22.76 3.50 9.60
C GLY A 201 -23.91 4.39 10.08
N ASP A 202 -25.11 4.15 9.55
CA ASP A 202 -26.36 4.83 9.89
C ASP A 202 -27.19 3.96 10.84
N GLY A 203 -26.73 3.81 12.07
CA GLY A 203 -27.38 2.97 13.07
C GLY A 203 -26.38 2.33 14.03
N GLU A 204 -26.84 1.31 14.75
CA GLU A 204 -25.99 0.55 15.66
C GLU A 204 -24.99 -0.32 14.87
N PRO A 205 -23.72 -0.41 15.29
CA PRO A 205 -22.70 -1.18 14.56
C PRO A 205 -23.09 -2.64 14.31
N GLU A 206 -23.83 -3.25 15.25
CA GLU A 206 -24.29 -4.63 15.18
C GLU A 206 -25.29 -4.87 14.03
N GLU A 207 -25.95 -3.83 13.52
CA GLU A 207 -26.92 -3.94 12.44
C GLU A 207 -26.28 -3.78 11.06
N ILE A 208 -25.01 -3.33 10.99
CA ILE A 208 -24.30 -3.01 9.75
C ILE A 208 -23.06 -3.91 9.64
N LYS A 209 -23.25 -5.08 9.02
CA LYS A 209 -22.23 -6.13 8.97
C LYS A 209 -21.64 -6.26 7.58
N ILE A 210 -20.32 -6.13 7.48
CA ILE A 210 -19.57 -6.45 6.28
C ILE A 210 -18.86 -7.79 6.51
N VAL A 211 -19.14 -8.77 5.66
CA VAL A 211 -18.63 -10.15 5.79
C VAL A 211 -17.88 -10.55 4.52
N ALA A 212 -16.62 -10.90 4.66
CA ALA A 212 -15.79 -11.41 3.57
C ALA A 212 -15.38 -12.86 3.81
N THR A 213 -15.47 -13.72 2.78
CA THR A 213 -15.16 -15.16 2.88
C THR A 213 -13.90 -15.59 2.15
N ASN A 214 -13.40 -14.74 1.24
CA ASN A 214 -12.34 -15.09 0.28
C ASN A 214 -11.17 -14.09 0.25
N SER A 215 -11.23 -13.02 1.07
CA SER A 215 -10.23 -11.96 1.21
C SER A 215 -10.46 -11.18 2.50
N SER A 216 -9.59 -10.22 2.83
CA SER A 216 -9.81 -9.29 3.93
C SER A 216 -11.10 -8.49 3.74
N CYS A 217 -11.84 -8.26 4.81
CA CYS A 217 -13.11 -7.54 4.78
C CYS A 217 -12.89 -6.08 4.36
N LEU A 218 -11.88 -5.43 4.94
CA LEU A 218 -11.45 -4.09 4.59
C LEU A 218 -9.97 -4.06 4.23
N GLN A 219 -9.63 -3.44 3.10
CA GLN A 219 -8.24 -3.20 2.67
C GLN A 219 -7.99 -1.71 2.47
N MET A 220 -7.00 -1.17 3.18
CA MET A 220 -6.59 0.23 3.06
C MET A 220 -5.54 0.39 1.94
N GLN A 221 -5.82 1.23 0.94
CA GLN A 221 -4.91 1.50 -0.18
C GLN A 221 -4.74 3.00 -0.48
N SER A 222 -5.54 3.88 0.15
CA SER A 222 -5.49 5.33 -0.01
C SER A 222 -4.55 6.01 0.99
N GLU A 223 -4.48 7.35 0.95
CA GLU A 223 -3.68 8.12 1.92
C GLU A 223 -4.43 8.31 3.24
N LYS A 224 -5.73 8.60 3.17
CA LYS A 224 -6.56 8.85 4.35
C LYS A 224 -7.93 8.22 4.17
N ALA A 225 -8.46 7.60 5.22
CA ALA A 225 -9.82 7.12 5.24
C ALA A 225 -10.38 7.16 6.66
N ILE A 226 -11.68 7.37 6.75
CA ILE A 226 -12.42 7.31 8.02
C ILE A 226 -13.47 6.23 7.89
N VAL A 227 -13.56 5.35 8.88
CA VAL A 227 -14.55 4.28 8.94
C VAL A 227 -15.14 4.26 10.34
N ARG A 228 -16.46 4.43 10.44
CA ARG A 228 -17.16 4.52 11.73
C ARG A 228 -18.42 3.70 11.80
N GLY A 229 -18.68 3.09 12.96
CA GLY A 229 -19.99 2.51 13.26
C GLY A 229 -20.34 1.27 12.43
N LEU A 230 -19.36 0.40 12.15
CA LEU A 230 -19.55 -0.80 11.33
C LEU A 230 -19.05 -2.05 12.06
N THR A 231 -19.66 -3.20 11.76
CA THR A 231 -19.12 -4.52 12.10
C THR A 231 -18.35 -5.11 10.91
N LEU A 232 -17.08 -5.43 11.10
CA LEU A 232 -16.20 -6.02 10.09
C LEU A 232 -15.86 -7.46 10.47
N ARG A 233 -16.34 -8.42 9.68
CA ARG A 233 -16.15 -9.86 9.94
C ARG A 233 -15.35 -10.55 8.85
N GLY A 234 -14.16 -11.04 9.19
CA GLY A 234 -13.39 -11.97 8.36
C GLY A 234 -13.89 -13.41 8.55
N SER A 235 -14.29 -14.09 7.47
CA SER A 235 -14.81 -15.47 7.53
C SER A 235 -14.06 -16.43 6.59
N GLY A 236 -12.78 -16.67 6.89
CA GLY A 236 -11.87 -17.47 6.05
C GLY A 236 -11.70 -18.93 6.49
N ALA A 237 -12.06 -19.30 7.73
CA ALA A 237 -11.84 -20.67 8.24
C ALA A 237 -12.46 -21.75 7.36
N ARG A 238 -13.64 -21.49 6.81
CA ARG A 238 -14.38 -22.47 5.98
C ARG A 238 -13.78 -22.68 4.59
N THR A 239 -12.96 -21.75 4.10
CA THR A 239 -12.37 -21.81 2.76
C THR A 239 -10.91 -22.28 2.77
N GLY A 240 -10.34 -22.53 3.96
CA GLY A 240 -8.94 -22.94 4.12
C GLY A 240 -7.95 -21.84 3.73
N ARG A 241 -8.41 -20.59 3.65
CA ARG A 241 -7.60 -19.43 3.30
C ARG A 241 -7.42 -18.51 4.50
N ALA A 242 -6.26 -17.88 4.56
CA ALA A 242 -5.81 -17.09 5.68
C ALA A 242 -5.86 -15.59 5.31
N PHE A 243 -6.77 -14.83 5.92
CA PHE A 243 -6.91 -13.39 5.70
C PHE A 243 -7.19 -12.66 7.01
N PHE A 244 -6.74 -11.40 7.08
CA PHE A 244 -7.07 -10.50 8.18
C PHE A 244 -8.47 -9.92 7.98
N ALA A 245 -9.24 -9.63 9.04
CA ALA A 245 -10.52 -8.93 8.83
C ALA A 245 -10.28 -7.50 8.30
N VAL A 246 -9.29 -6.80 8.84
CA VAL A 246 -8.85 -5.48 8.37
C VAL A 246 -7.36 -5.50 8.04
N ASP A 247 -7.01 -5.12 6.81
CA ASP A 247 -5.63 -5.08 6.31
C ASP A 247 -5.19 -3.63 6.01
N ILE A 248 -4.16 -3.17 6.72
CA ILE A 248 -3.68 -1.78 6.69
C ILE A 248 -2.18 -1.75 6.30
N PRO A 249 -1.85 -1.90 5.02
CA PRO A 249 -0.46 -1.83 4.52
C PRO A 249 0.10 -0.40 4.44
N ARG A 250 -0.78 0.62 4.48
CA ARG A 250 -0.44 2.03 4.34
C ARG A 250 -1.58 2.94 4.76
N GLY A 251 -1.26 4.24 4.86
CA GLY A 251 -2.24 5.31 5.00
C GLY A 251 -2.65 5.58 6.44
N GLU A 252 -3.35 6.69 6.62
CA GLU A 252 -3.97 7.10 7.88
C GLU A 252 -5.42 6.61 7.87
N LEU A 253 -5.63 5.37 8.32
CA LEU A 253 -6.97 4.84 8.54
C LEU A 253 -7.44 5.18 9.95
N PHE A 254 -8.54 5.94 10.05
CA PHE A 254 -9.21 6.19 11.31
C PHE A 254 -10.40 5.22 11.47
N LEU A 255 -10.27 4.27 12.39
CA LEU A 255 -11.33 3.36 12.80
C LEU A 255 -11.93 3.84 14.11
N GLU A 256 -13.24 4.11 14.12
CA GLU A 256 -13.93 4.59 15.31
C GLU A 256 -15.26 3.87 15.53
N ASP A 257 -15.55 3.44 16.76
CA ASP A 257 -16.84 2.79 17.10
C ASP A 257 -17.16 1.56 16.22
N CYS A 258 -16.13 0.77 15.88
CA CYS A 258 -16.28 -0.45 15.07
C CYS A 258 -16.17 -1.73 15.93
N ASP A 259 -16.92 -2.77 15.54
CA ASP A 259 -16.73 -4.15 16.02
C ASP A 259 -15.97 -4.94 14.95
N ILE A 260 -14.83 -5.53 15.29
CA ILE A 260 -13.95 -6.23 14.35
C ILE A 260 -13.69 -7.63 14.89
N ASN A 261 -14.08 -8.63 14.10
CA ASN A 261 -13.88 -10.03 14.42
C ASN A 261 -13.44 -10.86 13.21
N SER A 262 -12.79 -11.98 13.46
CA SER A 262 -12.24 -12.85 12.42
C SER A 262 -12.22 -14.30 12.88
N ASP A 263 -12.79 -15.20 12.09
CA ASP A 263 -12.64 -16.66 12.30
C ASP A 263 -11.41 -17.25 11.60
N SER A 264 -10.57 -16.42 10.95
CA SER A 264 -9.42 -16.83 10.13
C SER A 264 -8.07 -16.46 10.76
N LEU A 265 -7.39 -15.41 10.27
CA LEU A 265 -6.21 -14.82 10.92
C LEU A 265 -6.63 -13.73 11.91
N SER A 266 -5.66 -12.95 12.39
CA SER A 266 -5.87 -11.76 13.21
C SER A 266 -6.94 -10.83 12.66
N CYS A 267 -7.74 -10.24 13.55
CA CYS A 267 -8.77 -9.25 13.22
C CYS A 267 -8.21 -8.03 12.48
N LEU A 268 -6.99 -7.60 12.82
CA LEU A 268 -6.38 -6.42 12.25
C LEU A 268 -4.90 -6.64 12.00
N ALA A 269 -4.44 -6.31 10.80
CA ALA A 269 -3.03 -6.31 10.42
C ALA A 269 -2.61 -4.90 10.01
N VAL A 270 -1.61 -4.36 10.72
CA VAL A 270 -0.93 -3.12 10.35
C VAL A 270 0.47 -3.49 9.91
N HIS A 271 0.83 -3.13 8.68
CA HIS A 271 2.17 -3.39 8.15
C HIS A 271 2.54 -2.33 7.12
N GLY A 272 3.79 -2.33 6.68
CA GLY A 272 4.32 -1.30 5.80
C GLY A 272 4.70 -0.01 6.53
N SER A 273 5.74 0.65 6.02
CA SER A 273 6.37 1.83 6.66
C SER A 273 5.53 3.10 6.64
N TYR A 274 4.39 3.10 5.95
CA TYR A 274 3.50 4.27 5.80
C TYR A 274 2.13 4.03 6.41
N ALA A 275 1.93 2.93 7.14
CA ALA A 275 0.71 2.70 7.88
C ALA A 275 0.77 3.49 9.18
N ASN A 276 -0.21 4.38 9.37
CA ASN A 276 -0.36 5.18 10.58
C ASN A 276 -1.84 5.20 11.00
N PRO A 277 -2.43 4.03 11.35
CA PRO A 277 -3.83 3.98 11.72
C PRO A 277 -4.06 4.57 13.11
N LEU A 278 -5.25 5.13 13.30
CA LEU A 278 -5.74 5.50 14.62
C LEU A 278 -7.01 4.71 14.89
N ILE A 279 -6.96 3.85 15.90
CA ILE A 279 -8.05 2.94 16.28
C ILE A 279 -8.60 3.45 17.62
N LYS A 280 -9.88 3.82 17.66
CA LYS A 280 -10.48 4.48 18.81
C LYS A 280 -11.87 3.91 19.10
N ARG A 281 -12.12 3.50 20.34
CA ARG A 281 -13.42 2.92 20.75
C ARG A 281 -13.87 1.74 19.87
N CYS A 282 -12.92 0.97 19.34
CA CYS A 282 -13.22 -0.26 18.62
C CYS A 282 -13.18 -1.46 19.56
N ARG A 283 -14.06 -2.44 19.31
CA ARG A 283 -14.01 -3.76 19.96
C ARG A 283 -13.36 -4.74 19.00
N ILE A 284 -12.27 -5.38 19.41
CA ILE A 284 -11.53 -6.35 18.60
C ILE A 284 -11.55 -7.67 19.36
N HIS A 285 -12.12 -8.72 18.77
CA HIS A 285 -12.26 -10.02 19.41
C HIS A 285 -12.37 -11.15 18.38
N ASP A 286 -12.15 -12.39 18.82
CA ASP A 286 -12.32 -13.59 17.99
C ASP A 286 -13.79 -14.03 17.92
#